data_AF-G4Q5L2-F1
#
_entry.id   AF-G4Q5L2-F1
#
_cell.length_a   1.000
_cell.length_b   1.000
_cell.length_c   1.000
_cell.angle_alpha   90.00
_cell.angle_beta   90.00
_cell.angle_gamma   90.00
#
_symmetry.space_group_name_H-M   'P 1'
#
loop_
_entity.id
_entity.type
_entity.pdbx_description
1 polymer ?
#
loop_
_entity_poly.entity_id
_entity_poly.type
_entity_poly.pdbx_seq_one_letter_code
_entity_poly.pdbx_strand_id
1 'polypeptide(L)' 'MCLDFLEDICTPNELKALSQRLEVAVRLHRGENYAKIVNDTGASSTTVSRVNRCLNYGAGGYRKVIPMLLEEGE' A
#
# COMPACT_ATOMS: atom_id res chain seq x y z
N MET A 1 -8.67 -18.07 5.01
CA MET A 1 -7.92 -18.67 3.87
C MET A 1 -6.73 -17.80 3.44
N CYS A 2 -6.89 -16.50 3.12
CA CYS A 2 -5.72 -15.66 2.83
C CYS A 2 -4.96 -15.19 4.08
N LEU A 3 -5.67 -14.87 5.17
CA LEU A 3 -5.04 -14.38 6.40
C LEU A 3 -4.17 -15.46 7.04
N ASP A 4 -4.71 -16.68 7.19
CA ASP A 4 -3.98 -17.82 7.78
C ASP A 4 -2.67 -18.10 7.02
N PHE A 5 -2.72 -18.09 5.67
CA PHE A 5 -1.52 -18.25 4.85
C PHE A 5 -0.50 -17.12 5.04
N LEU A 6 -0.98 -15.86 5.16
CA LEU A 6 -0.10 -14.72 5.40
C LEU A 6 0.53 -14.77 6.80
N GLU A 7 -0.20 -15.24 7.81
CA GLU A 7 0.32 -15.45 9.17
C GLU A 7 1.36 -16.57 9.24
N ASP A 8 1.25 -17.61 8.40
CA ASP A 8 2.26 -18.68 8.31
C ASP A 8 3.59 -18.18 7.70
N ILE A 9 3.54 -17.27 6.72
CA ILE A 9 4.74 -16.85 5.96
C ILE A 9 5.34 -15.51 6.41
N CYS A 10 4.58 -14.70 7.14
CA CYS A 10 5.01 -13.36 7.58
C CYS A 10 4.89 -13.23 9.09
N THR A 11 5.87 -12.54 9.68
CA THR A 11 5.73 -12.03 11.04
C THR A 11 4.65 -10.94 11.10
N PRO A 12 4.07 -10.66 12.29
CA PRO A 12 3.09 -9.58 12.45
C PRO A 12 3.60 -8.21 11.96
N ASN A 13 4.90 -7.95 12.12
CA ASN A 13 5.52 -6.70 11.65
C ASN A 13 5.65 -6.64 10.12
N GLU A 14 5.94 -7.76 9.46
CA GLU A 14 5.98 -7.83 7.99
C GLU A 14 4.59 -7.66 7.39
N LEU A 15 3.59 -8.33 7.96
CA LEU A 15 2.20 -8.19 7.52
C LEU A 15 1.73 -6.73 7.66
N LYS A 16 2.04 -6.09 8.79
CA LYS A 16 1.76 -4.66 9.00
C LYS A 16 2.46 -3.79 7.95
N ALA A 17 3.74 -4.05 7.66
CA ALA A 17 4.49 -3.29 6.66
C ALA A 17 3.94 -3.47 5.24
N LEU A 18 3.50 -4.68 4.88
CA LEU A 18 2.85 -4.95 3.59
C LEU A 18 1.51 -4.21 3.47
N SER A 19 0.66 -4.30 4.50
CA SER A 19 -0.61 -3.59 4.57
C SER A 19 -0.41 -2.07 4.44
N GLN A 20 0.53 -1.52 5.20
CA GLN A 20 0.84 -0.09 5.18
C GLN A 20 1.31 0.39 3.80
N ARG A 21 2.13 -0.41 3.08
CA ARG A 21 2.56 -0.07 1.71
C ARG A 21 1.38 -0.05 0.73
N LEU A 22 0.46 -1.00 0.84
CA LEU A 22 -0.74 -1.03 0.01
C LEU A 22 -1.63 0.19 0.28
N GLU A 23 -1.86 0.52 1.56
CA GLU A 23 -2.64 1.70 1.95
C GLU A 23 -2.02 2.99 1.40
N VAL A 24 -0.70 3.16 1.54
CA VAL A 24 0.03 4.28 0.96
C VAL A 24 -0.18 4.34 -0.56
N ALA A 25 -0.09 3.21 -1.26
CA ALA A 25 -0.27 3.16 -2.71
C ALA A 25 -1.68 3.58 -3.14
N VAL A 26 -2.72 3.14 -2.41
CA VAL A 26 -4.12 3.52 -2.67
C VAL A 26 -4.33 5.02 -2.44
N ARG A 27 -3.83 5.57 -1.35
CA ARG A 27 -3.93 7.02 -1.07
C ARG A 27 -3.18 7.88 -2.08
N LEU A 28 -1.99 7.44 -2.50
CA LEU A 28 -1.25 8.08 -3.59
C LEU A 28 -2.02 8.03 -4.92
N HIS A 29 -2.67 6.90 -5.22
CA HIS A 29 -3.51 6.77 -6.41
C HIS A 29 -4.70 7.74 -6.40
N ARG A 30 -5.27 8.00 -5.22
CA ARG A 30 -6.33 9.02 -5.00
C ARG A 30 -5.82 10.47 -5.02
N GLY A 31 -4.51 10.70 -5.17
CA GLY A 31 -3.93 12.04 -5.20
C GLY A 31 -3.77 12.71 -3.83
N GLU A 32 -3.77 11.95 -2.73
CA GLU A 32 -3.58 12.52 -1.39
C GLU A 32 -2.16 13.11 -1.17
N ASN A 33 -2.07 14.11 -0.29
CA ASN A 33 -0.81 14.77 0.04
C ASN A 33 0.09 13.88 0.90
N TYR A 34 1.39 13.84 0.60
CA TYR A 34 2.42 13.09 1.31
C TYR A 34 2.41 13.29 2.82
N ALA A 35 2.27 14.53 3.30
CA ALA A 35 2.26 14.82 4.74
C ALA A 35 1.06 14.16 5.43
N LYS A 36 -0.10 14.15 4.76
CA LYS A 36 -1.30 13.49 5.27
C LYS A 36 -1.12 11.97 5.28
N ILE A 37 -0.58 11.41 4.20
CA ILE A 37 -0.31 9.97 4.10
C ILE A 37 0.64 9.51 5.21
N VAL A 38 1.73 10.22 5.47
CA VAL A 38 2.68 9.89 6.54
C VAL A 38 1.99 9.90 7.92
N ASN A 39 1.19 10.93 8.20
CA ASN A 39 0.50 11.05 9.49
C ASN A 39 -0.55 9.94 9.68
N ASP A 40 -1.38 9.69 8.67
CA ASP A 40 -2.51 8.76 8.80
C ASP A 40 -2.07 7.29 8.77
N THR A 41 -1.09 6.96 7.92
CA THR A 41 -0.61 5.58 7.77
C THR A 41 0.49 5.22 8.77
N GLY A 42 1.13 6.22 9.39
CA GLY A 42 2.34 6.04 10.20
C GLY A 42 3.58 5.63 9.39
N ALA A 43 3.52 5.72 8.05
CA ALA A 43 4.64 5.32 7.18
C ALA A 43 5.70 6.41 7.17
N SER A 44 6.98 6.04 7.14
CA SER A 44 8.05 7.03 6.98
C SER A 44 7.98 7.70 5.61
N SER A 45 8.45 8.95 5.51
CA SER A 45 8.55 9.67 4.24
C SER A 45 9.37 8.90 3.19
N THR A 46 10.41 8.18 3.61
CA THR A 46 11.19 7.28 2.76
C THR A 46 10.34 6.13 2.21
N THR A 47 9.45 5.56 3.02
CA THR A 47 8.54 4.50 2.58
C THR A 47 7.55 5.02 1.55
N VAL A 48 6.92 6.17 1.82
CA VAL A 48 5.99 6.81 0.87
C VAL A 48 6.67 7.10 -0.46
N SER A 49 7.89 7.64 -0.44
CA SER A 49 8.67 7.89 -1.66
C SER A 49 8.97 6.62 -2.46
N ARG A 50 9.36 5.52 -1.78
CA ARG A 50 9.59 4.22 -2.44
C ARG A 50 8.32 3.66 -3.05
N VAL A 51 7.19 3.71 -2.34
CA VAL A 51 5.89 3.25 -2.86
C VAL A 51 5.47 4.08 -4.05
N ASN A 52 5.58 5.42 -4.00
CA ASN A 52 5.27 6.28 -5.13
C ASN A 52 6.11 5.97 -6.36
N ARG A 53 7.42 5.70 -6.17
CA ARG A 53 8.29 5.27 -7.27
C ARG A 53 7.81 3.96 -7.88
N CYS A 54 7.45 2.96 -7.06
CA CYS A 54 6.93 1.67 -7.55
C CYS A 54 5.55 1.80 -8.22
N LEU A 55 4.69 2.69 -7.72
CA LEU A 55 3.38 2.96 -8.31
C LEU A 55 3.51 3.58 -9.71
N ASN A 56 4.52 4.43 -9.92
CA ASN A 56 4.70 5.15 -11.18
C ASN A 56 5.63 4.46 -12.18
N TYR A 57 6.68 3.81 -11.68
CA TYR A 57 7.79 3.28 -12.48
C TYR A 57 8.17 1.84 -12.12
N GLY A 58 7.38 1.16 -11.28
CA GLY A 58 7.61 -0.24 -10.90
C GLY A 58 7.03 -1.22 -11.92
N ALA A 59 6.87 -2.48 -11.50
CA ALA A 59 6.36 -3.57 -12.34
C ALA A 59 4.86 -3.45 -12.73
N GLY A 60 4.18 -2.34 -12.39
CA GLY A 60 2.78 -2.09 -12.75
C GLY A 60 1.73 -2.81 -11.90
N GLY A 61 2.12 -3.67 -10.94
CA GLY A 61 1.19 -4.43 -10.09
C GLY A 61 0.17 -3.56 -9.35
N TYR A 62 0.60 -2.46 -8.73
CA TYR A 62 -0.30 -1.51 -8.08
C TYR A 62 -1.34 -0.92 -9.03
N ARG A 63 -0.94 -0.50 -10.24
CA ARG A 63 -1.85 0.08 -11.23
C ARG A 63 -2.89 -0.91 -11.74
N LYS A 64 -2.58 -2.20 -11.71
CA LYS A 64 -3.51 -3.26 -12.10
C LYS A 64 -4.53 -3.57 -11.00
N VAL A 65 -4.07 -3.67 -9.75
CA VAL A 65 -4.89 -4.15 -8.63
C VAL A 65 -5.69 -3.03 -7.96
N ILE A 66 -5.12 -1.83 -7.81
CA ILE A 66 -5.79 -0.73 -7.09
C ILE A 66 -7.15 -0.36 -7.69
N PRO A 67 -7.34 -0.20 -9.02
CA PRO A 67 -8.65 0.10 -9.58
C PRO A 67 -9.69 -0.97 -9.23
N MET A 68 -9.34 -2.25 -9.32
CA MET A 68 -10.23 -3.37 -8.97
C MET A 68 -10.66 -3.31 -7.49
N LEU A 69 -9.72 -3.01 -6.59
CA LEU A 69 -10.00 -2.87 -5.16
C LEU A 69 -10.91 -1.67 -4.84
N LEU A 70 -10.90 -0.63 -5.69
CA LEU A 70 -11.74 0.55 -5.50
C LEU A 70 -13.14 0.36 -6.08
N GLU A 71 -13.28 -0.42 -7.15
CA GLU A 71 -14.56 -0.77 -7.78
C GLU A 71 -15.38 -1.77 -6.96
N GLU A 72 -14.74 -2.71 -6.24
CA GLU A 72 -15.44 -3.66 -5.35
C GLU A 72 -15.96 -3.01 -4.04
N GLY A 73 -15.65 -1.74 -3.81
CA GLY A 73 -16.06 -1.00 -2.60
C GLY A 73 -17.30 -0.12 -2.77
N GLU A 74 -17.98 -0.15 -3.93
CA GLU A 74 -19.22 0.59 -4.23
C GLU A 74 -20.46 -0.31 -4.30
#